data_AF-A0A1V3X382-F1
#
_entry.id   AF-A0A1V3X382-F1
#
_cell.length_a   1.000
_cell.length_b   1.000
_cell.length_c   1.000
_cell.angle_alpha   90.00
_cell.angle_beta   90.00
_cell.angle_gamma   90.00
#
_symmetry.space_group_name_H-M   'P 1'
#
loop_
_entity.id
_entity.type
_entity.pdbx_description
1 polymer ?
#
loop_
_entity_poly.entity_id
_entity_poly.type
_entity_poly.pdbx_seq_one_letter_code
_entity_poly.pdbx_strand_id
1 'polypeptide(L)'
;MIIVVGIGADGMPGLSNAARHELRRATVIYGSKRQLDLLDDTVTTARREWPSPMLPALQALPADGPDIHVVASGDPLLHGIGGTLIRLFGNARVTVLPHVSSVTLACARMGWNVHDTEVISLVTAAPHTAMRRGGHAIVLSKDRTTPKALAMLLNENGRGDSEFSVLEQLDGPHERRRHGTARQWATETRSDTDDLNVIAIRYLPDERASSLPDDAFAHDGQITKHGIRAVTLAALAPRPGSGCGTSARARAASPSSGVAARRAAPRWRSNATNGAGATSSGTPPPSASTSTCVPKRPASSRAPQRRRPFFSAGTDPTRPPGRLPGQPAGQRPPGRQRGHHRIGIPTCPGEFAIWR
;
A
#
# COMPACT_ATOMS: atom_id res chain seq x y z
N MET A 1 33.72 5.70 -4.86
CA MET A 1 32.38 6.10 -4.37
C MET A 1 31.32 5.47 -5.28
N ILE A 2 30.12 5.16 -4.78
CA ILE A 2 28.98 4.79 -5.65
C ILE A 2 28.08 6.02 -5.81
N ILE A 3 27.88 6.47 -7.05
CA ILE A 3 27.03 7.61 -7.37
C ILE A 3 25.78 7.08 -8.07
N VAL A 4 24.62 7.30 -7.45
CA VAL A 4 23.32 6.86 -7.97
C VAL A 4 22.58 8.08 -8.51
N VAL A 5 22.38 8.12 -9.82
CA VAL A 5 21.72 9.23 -10.52
C VAL A 5 20.30 8.82 -10.90
N GLY A 6 19.33 9.55 -10.35
CA GLY A 6 17.93 9.48 -10.78
C GLY A 6 17.77 10.00 -12.20
N ILE A 7 16.99 9.32 -13.03
CA ILE A 7 16.62 9.74 -14.38
C ILE A 7 15.14 9.44 -14.66
N GLY A 8 14.42 10.39 -15.24
CA GLY A 8 13.01 10.25 -15.61
C GLY A 8 12.83 9.85 -17.07
N ALA A 9 11.59 9.71 -17.51
CA ALA A 9 11.28 9.41 -18.92
C ALA A 9 11.63 10.57 -19.88
N ASP A 10 11.86 11.76 -19.32
CA ASP A 10 12.41 12.95 -19.96
C ASP A 10 13.91 12.83 -20.31
N GLY A 11 14.60 11.81 -19.78
CA GLY A 11 15.99 11.49 -20.12
C GLY A 11 17.00 12.58 -19.73
N MET A 12 18.09 12.69 -20.51
CA MET A 12 19.16 13.67 -20.27
C MET A 12 18.67 15.13 -20.16
N PRO A 13 17.70 15.61 -20.97
CA PRO A 13 17.12 16.95 -20.83
C PRO A 13 16.50 17.25 -19.46
N GLY A 14 16.01 16.23 -18.76
CA GLY A 14 15.38 16.36 -17.43
C GLY A 14 16.36 16.53 -16.28
N LEU A 15 17.61 16.11 -16.47
CA LEU A 15 18.58 16.01 -15.38
C LEU A 15 19.06 17.38 -14.89
N SER A 16 19.35 17.48 -13.59
CA SER A 16 20.06 18.62 -13.01
C SER A 16 21.50 18.72 -13.54
N ASN A 17 22.11 19.92 -13.44
CA ASN A 17 23.49 20.12 -13.87
C ASN A 17 24.48 19.20 -13.14
N ALA A 18 24.26 18.97 -11.84
CA ALA A 18 25.09 18.06 -11.05
C ALA A 18 24.99 16.61 -11.56
N ALA A 19 23.76 16.12 -11.82
CA ALA A 19 23.53 14.79 -12.36
C ALA A 19 24.16 14.61 -13.75
N ARG A 20 24.00 15.59 -14.66
CA ARG A 20 24.64 15.55 -15.98
C ARG A 20 26.16 15.53 -15.88
N HIS A 21 26.73 16.32 -14.98
CA HIS A 21 28.17 16.37 -14.76
C HIS A 21 28.72 15.04 -14.27
N GLU A 22 28.04 14.39 -13.31
CA GLU A 22 28.39 13.03 -12.85
C GLU A 22 28.42 12.02 -14.00
N LEU A 23 27.35 11.96 -14.79
CA LEU A 23 27.24 10.98 -15.87
C LEU A 23 28.27 11.19 -16.97
N ARG A 24 28.61 12.45 -17.30
CA ARG A 24 29.63 12.77 -18.32
C ARG A 24 31.04 12.40 -17.91
N ARG A 25 31.36 12.42 -16.61
CA ARG A 25 32.69 12.05 -16.11
C ARG A 25 32.78 10.57 -15.69
N ALA A 26 31.68 9.84 -15.73
CA ALA A 26 31.63 8.45 -15.34
C ALA A 26 32.55 7.59 -16.23
N THR A 27 33.24 6.63 -15.64
CA THR A 27 34.06 5.64 -16.38
C THR A 27 33.27 4.38 -16.75
N VAL A 28 32.19 4.12 -16.02
CA VAL A 28 31.22 3.07 -16.29
C VAL A 28 29.88 3.46 -15.68
N ILE A 29 28.80 3.21 -16.41
CA ILE A 29 27.43 3.44 -15.93
C ILE A 29 26.67 2.13 -15.94
N TYR A 30 26.07 1.79 -14.80
CA TYR A 30 25.19 0.65 -14.66
C TYR A 30 23.72 1.06 -14.62
N GLY A 31 22.83 0.27 -15.21
CA GLY A 31 21.40 0.57 -15.24
C GLY A 31 20.57 -0.55 -15.87
N SER A 32 19.25 -0.42 -15.86
CA SER A 32 18.42 -1.25 -16.75
C SER A 32 18.57 -0.76 -18.19
N LYS A 33 18.31 -1.64 -19.17
CA LYS A 33 18.37 -1.28 -20.60
C LYS A 33 17.60 0.02 -20.90
N ARG A 34 16.35 0.11 -20.46
CA ARG A 34 15.50 1.30 -20.61
C ARG A 34 16.16 2.58 -20.09
N GLN A 35 16.84 2.53 -18.94
CA GLN A 35 17.48 3.71 -18.34
C GLN A 35 18.75 4.10 -19.08
N LEU A 36 19.53 3.11 -19.53
CA LEU A 36 20.75 3.34 -20.30
C LEU A 36 20.45 3.91 -21.70
N ASP A 37 19.32 3.53 -22.29
CA ASP A 37 18.85 4.03 -23.58
C ASP A 37 18.40 5.52 -23.51
N LEU A 38 18.16 6.07 -22.31
CA LEU A 38 17.84 7.49 -22.10
C LEU A 38 19.08 8.40 -22.07
N LEU A 39 20.28 7.82 -22.08
CA LEU A 39 21.54 8.56 -22.10
C LEU A 39 21.90 8.93 -23.55
N ASP A 40 22.12 10.22 -23.79
CA ASP A 40 22.51 10.76 -25.09
C ASP A 40 24.02 10.58 -25.39
N ASP A 41 24.43 11.03 -26.56
CA ASP A 41 25.82 10.92 -27.04
C ASP A 41 26.83 11.76 -26.26
N THR A 42 26.36 12.65 -25.35
CA THR A 42 27.27 13.38 -24.45
C THR A 42 27.87 12.46 -23.39
N VAL A 43 27.30 11.26 -23.20
CA VAL A 43 27.78 10.22 -22.31
C VAL A 43 28.38 9.08 -23.14
N THR A 44 29.68 9.19 -23.41
CA THR A 44 30.45 8.27 -24.28
C THR A 44 31.00 7.05 -23.54
N THR A 45 30.74 6.96 -22.24
CA THR A 45 31.31 5.94 -21.36
C THR A 45 30.66 4.57 -21.54
N ALA A 46 31.31 3.53 -21.02
CA ALA A 46 30.81 2.17 -21.08
C ALA A 46 29.50 2.03 -20.29
N ARG A 47 28.45 1.55 -20.97
CA ARG A 47 27.13 1.25 -20.38
C ARG A 47 27.04 -0.24 -20.08
N ARG A 48 26.67 -0.61 -18.85
CA ARG A 48 26.54 -2.00 -18.40
C ARG A 48 25.14 -2.27 -17.89
N GLU A 49 24.41 -3.11 -18.62
CA GLU A 49 23.09 -3.56 -18.18
C GLU A 49 23.22 -4.46 -16.94
N TRP A 50 22.29 -4.31 -16.00
CA TRP A 50 22.21 -5.23 -14.86
C TRP A 50 21.79 -6.63 -15.33
N PRO A 51 22.46 -7.71 -14.88
CA PRO A 51 22.00 -9.06 -15.14
C PRO A 51 20.72 -9.34 -14.32
N SER A 52 19.97 -10.35 -14.75
CA SER A 52 18.88 -10.91 -13.97
C SER A 52 19.31 -12.28 -13.42
N PRO A 53 19.36 -12.50 -12.10
CA PRO A 53 19.00 -11.58 -11.02
C PRO A 53 20.09 -10.53 -10.71
N MET A 54 19.66 -9.32 -10.34
CA MET A 54 20.55 -8.16 -10.16
C MET A 54 21.31 -8.17 -8.82
N LEU A 55 20.72 -8.74 -7.76
CA LEU A 55 21.28 -8.62 -6.40
C LEU A 55 22.72 -9.15 -6.25
N PRO A 56 23.08 -10.33 -6.81
CA PRO A 56 24.47 -10.80 -6.77
C PRO A 56 25.45 -9.84 -7.46
N ALA A 57 25.03 -9.21 -8.57
CA ALA A 57 25.86 -8.25 -9.28
C ALA A 57 26.07 -6.95 -8.49
N LEU A 58 25.05 -6.50 -7.73
CA LEU A 58 25.19 -5.35 -6.83
C LEU A 58 26.19 -5.65 -5.71
N GLN A 59 26.15 -6.85 -5.14
CA GLN A 59 27.06 -7.25 -4.05
C GLN A 59 28.51 -7.38 -4.53
N ALA A 60 28.71 -7.71 -5.81
CA ALA A 60 30.02 -7.85 -6.43
C ALA A 60 30.63 -6.54 -6.96
N LEU A 61 29.98 -5.38 -6.74
CA LEU A 61 30.52 -4.10 -7.19
C LEU A 61 31.85 -3.80 -6.49
N PRO A 62 32.89 -3.39 -7.25
CA PRO A 62 34.21 -3.08 -6.69
C PRO A 62 34.20 -1.70 -6.00
N ALA A 63 33.49 -1.59 -4.87
CA ALA A 63 33.24 -0.33 -4.17
C ALA A 63 34.49 0.36 -3.61
N ASP A 64 35.60 -0.37 -3.47
CA ASP A 64 36.92 0.14 -3.05
C ASP A 64 37.77 0.62 -4.26
N GLY A 65 37.25 0.51 -5.48
CA GLY A 65 37.88 0.95 -6.72
C GLY A 65 37.50 2.37 -7.13
N PRO A 66 37.58 2.70 -8.45
CA PRO A 66 37.15 3.99 -8.96
C PRO A 66 35.65 4.21 -8.75
N ASP A 67 35.21 5.45 -8.96
CA ASP A 67 33.80 5.79 -8.84
C ASP A 67 32.91 4.96 -9.77
N ILE A 68 31.82 4.44 -9.22
CA ILE A 68 30.82 3.62 -9.91
C ILE A 68 29.56 4.46 -10.07
N HIS A 69 29.12 4.66 -11.30
CA HIS A 69 27.88 5.38 -11.57
C HIS A 69 26.75 4.39 -11.86
N VAL A 70 25.59 4.63 -11.24
CA VAL A 70 24.38 3.83 -11.40
C VAL A 70 23.25 4.76 -11.79
N VAL A 71 22.55 4.51 -12.89
CA VAL A 71 21.30 5.20 -13.21
C VAL A 71 20.12 4.44 -12.59
N ALA A 72 19.14 5.19 -12.10
CA ALA A 72 17.94 4.66 -11.49
C ALA A 72 16.71 5.50 -11.89
N SER A 73 15.53 4.89 -11.93
CA SER A 73 14.30 5.57 -12.37
C SER A 73 13.84 6.60 -11.33
N GLY A 74 13.59 7.84 -11.73
CA GLY A 74 13.04 8.90 -10.88
C GLY A 74 13.89 9.14 -9.63
N ASP A 75 13.28 9.05 -8.45
CA ASP A 75 14.01 9.13 -7.17
C ASP A 75 14.59 7.76 -6.78
N PRO A 76 15.93 7.61 -6.70
CA PRO A 76 16.55 6.33 -6.35
C PRO A 76 16.19 5.81 -4.95
N LEU A 77 15.66 6.65 -4.06
CA LEU A 77 15.25 6.27 -2.70
C LEU A 77 13.75 5.99 -2.55
N LEU A 78 12.92 6.28 -3.56
CA LEU A 78 11.50 5.96 -3.55
C LEU A 78 11.24 4.61 -4.23
N HIS A 79 11.25 3.52 -3.46
CA HIS A 79 11.16 2.15 -3.98
C HIS A 79 12.25 1.81 -5.02
N GLY A 80 13.33 2.59 -5.06
CA GLY A 80 14.43 2.43 -6.02
C GLY A 80 15.63 1.68 -5.47
N ILE A 81 16.67 1.59 -6.31
CA ILE A 81 17.89 0.84 -6.04
C ILE A 81 18.80 1.50 -4.99
N GLY A 82 18.66 2.82 -4.77
CA GLY A 82 19.50 3.60 -3.87
C GLY A 82 19.46 3.07 -2.43
N GLY A 83 18.26 2.73 -1.93
CA GLY A 83 18.11 2.15 -0.59
C GLY A 83 18.82 0.80 -0.43
N THR A 84 18.84 -0.02 -1.50
CA THR A 84 19.56 -1.29 -1.49
C THR A 84 21.07 -1.07 -1.47
N LEU A 85 21.57 -0.15 -2.31
CA LEU A 85 23.00 0.20 -2.34
C LEU A 85 23.47 0.77 -1.00
N ILE A 86 22.71 1.66 -0.38
CA ILE A 86 23.02 2.20 0.95
C ILE A 86 23.07 1.09 2.00
N ARG A 87 22.17 0.10 1.94
CA ARG A 87 22.18 -1.03 2.88
C ARG A 87 23.41 -1.94 2.69
N LEU A 88 23.84 -2.16 1.44
CA LEU A 88 24.99 -3.02 1.13
C LEU A 88 26.34 -2.33 1.43
N PHE A 89 26.48 -1.06 1.05
CA PHE A 89 27.76 -0.35 1.08
C PHE A 89 27.85 0.71 2.18
N GLY A 90 26.74 1.10 2.80
CA GLY A 90 26.68 2.16 3.80
C GLY A 90 26.54 3.55 3.18
N ASN A 91 25.85 4.44 3.90
CA ASN A 91 25.53 5.80 3.44
C ASN A 91 26.79 6.63 3.09
N ALA A 92 27.92 6.41 3.77
CA ALA A 92 29.16 7.14 3.51
C ALA A 92 29.81 6.80 2.16
N ARG A 93 29.42 5.68 1.52
CA ARG A 93 29.96 5.22 0.23
C ARG A 93 28.96 5.34 -0.92
N VAL A 94 27.78 5.87 -0.66
CA VAL A 94 26.72 6.02 -1.66
C VAL A 94 26.25 7.47 -1.68
N THR A 95 26.47 8.15 -2.79
CA THR A 95 25.91 9.48 -3.07
C THR A 95 24.69 9.31 -3.97
N VAL A 96 23.55 9.88 -3.57
CA VAL A 96 22.32 9.84 -4.37
C VAL A 96 22.04 11.23 -4.93
N LEU A 97 21.90 11.31 -6.24
CA LEU A 97 21.41 12.49 -6.97
C LEU A 97 19.97 12.21 -7.43
N PRO A 98 18.95 12.72 -6.72
CA PRO A 98 17.57 12.41 -7.03
C PRO A 98 17.09 13.12 -8.30
N HIS A 99 16.11 12.51 -8.97
CA HIS A 99 15.24 13.16 -9.95
C HIS A 99 13.80 13.18 -9.42
N VAL A 100 12.91 13.93 -10.07
CA VAL A 100 11.50 13.99 -9.66
C VAL A 100 10.90 12.59 -9.71
N SER A 101 10.29 12.16 -8.60
CA SER A 101 9.71 10.82 -8.50
C SER A 101 8.42 10.68 -9.31
N SER A 102 8.09 9.47 -9.75
CA SER A 102 6.81 9.19 -10.44
C SER A 102 5.59 9.49 -9.56
N VAL A 103 5.71 9.36 -8.24
CA VAL A 103 4.64 9.74 -7.29
C VAL A 103 4.44 11.24 -7.31
N THR A 104 5.51 12.03 -7.22
CA THR A 104 5.43 13.49 -7.26
C THR A 104 4.81 13.96 -8.58
N LEU A 105 5.23 13.38 -9.71
CA LEU A 105 4.68 13.67 -11.03
C LEU A 105 3.20 13.29 -11.12
N ALA A 106 2.83 12.08 -10.67
CA ALA A 106 1.44 11.62 -10.69
C ALA A 106 0.54 12.50 -9.82
N CYS A 107 0.97 12.83 -8.60
CA CYS A 107 0.24 13.75 -7.72
C CYS A 107 0.05 15.12 -8.37
N ALA A 108 1.07 15.66 -9.06
CA ALA A 108 0.94 16.91 -9.80
C ALA A 108 -0.12 16.81 -10.93
N ARG A 109 -0.17 15.70 -11.68
CA ARG A 109 -1.22 15.50 -12.72
C ARG A 109 -2.61 15.29 -12.14
N MET A 110 -2.70 14.71 -10.95
CA MET A 110 -3.97 14.44 -10.28
C MET A 110 -4.47 15.60 -9.42
N GLY A 111 -3.62 16.60 -9.15
CA GLY A 111 -3.92 17.69 -8.21
C GLY A 111 -3.95 17.22 -6.75
N TRP A 112 -3.13 16.24 -6.39
CA TRP A 112 -3.11 15.64 -5.05
C TRP A 112 -1.88 16.09 -4.25
N ASN A 113 -2.05 16.24 -2.94
CA ASN A 113 -0.94 16.48 -2.01
C ASN A 113 -0.20 15.17 -1.74
N VAL A 114 1.12 15.16 -1.94
CA VAL A 114 1.94 13.96 -1.72
C VAL A 114 1.85 13.45 -0.28
N HIS A 115 1.79 14.33 0.73
CA HIS A 115 1.73 13.94 2.14
C HIS A 115 0.38 13.34 2.55
N ASP A 116 -0.69 13.65 1.81
CA ASP A 116 -2.03 13.11 2.04
C ASP A 116 -2.32 11.86 1.16
N THR A 117 -1.41 11.54 0.25
CA THR A 117 -1.57 10.47 -0.73
C THR A 117 -0.84 9.23 -0.26
N GLU A 118 -1.55 8.10 -0.18
CA GLU A 118 -0.90 6.83 0.11
C GLU A 118 -0.07 6.36 -1.10
N VAL A 119 1.16 5.91 -0.85
CA VAL A 119 2.03 5.32 -1.88
C VAL A 119 2.11 3.81 -1.65
N ILE A 120 1.73 3.04 -2.67
CA ILE A 120 1.69 1.57 -2.60
C ILE A 120 2.55 1.01 -3.74
N SER A 121 3.49 0.12 -3.44
CA SER A 121 4.30 -0.52 -4.48
C SER A 121 3.84 -1.95 -4.75
N LEU A 122 3.47 -2.22 -6.00
CA LEU A 122 3.16 -3.57 -6.51
C LEU A 122 4.30 -4.16 -7.34
N VAL A 123 5.46 -3.51 -7.36
CA VAL A 123 6.64 -4.01 -8.09
C VAL A 123 7.04 -5.41 -7.62
N THR A 124 6.94 -5.67 -6.32
CA THR A 124 7.20 -6.99 -5.69
C THR A 124 6.03 -7.51 -4.86
N ALA A 125 4.99 -6.71 -4.64
CA ALA A 125 3.85 -7.09 -3.81
C ALA A 125 2.68 -7.58 -4.68
N ALA A 126 1.85 -8.46 -4.12
CA ALA A 126 0.67 -8.95 -4.80
C ALA A 126 -0.41 -7.83 -4.92
N PRO A 127 -1.18 -7.76 -6.02
CA PRO A 127 -2.13 -6.66 -6.27
C PRO A 127 -3.19 -6.45 -5.17
N HIS A 128 -3.60 -7.49 -4.45
CA HIS A 128 -4.56 -7.37 -3.34
C HIS A 128 -4.07 -6.45 -2.20
N THR A 129 -2.75 -6.26 -2.07
CA THR A 129 -2.16 -5.35 -1.08
C THR A 129 -2.47 -3.89 -1.35
N ALA A 130 -2.93 -3.53 -2.55
CA ALA A 130 -3.38 -2.19 -2.93
C ALA A 130 -4.88 -1.96 -2.74
N MET A 131 -5.60 -2.84 -2.03
CA MET A 131 -7.02 -2.62 -1.73
C MET A 131 -7.18 -1.75 -0.47
N ARG A 132 -7.94 -0.65 -0.56
CA ARG A 132 -8.19 0.27 0.57
C ARG A 132 -9.64 0.65 0.68
N ARG A 133 -10.23 0.74 1.88
CA ARG A 133 -11.68 0.99 2.11
C ARG A 133 -12.18 2.41 1.75
N GLY A 134 -11.30 3.28 1.26
CA GLY A 134 -11.60 4.65 0.85
C GLY A 134 -10.30 5.42 0.68
N GLY A 135 -10.40 6.72 0.45
CA GLY A 135 -9.23 7.59 0.25
C GLY A 135 -8.66 7.48 -1.17
N HIS A 136 -7.40 7.87 -1.34
CA HIS A 136 -6.70 7.82 -2.62
C HIS A 136 -5.26 7.37 -2.46
N ALA A 137 -4.72 6.75 -3.51
CA ALA A 137 -3.36 6.26 -3.54
C ALA A 137 -2.72 6.40 -4.93
N ILE A 138 -1.39 6.55 -4.95
CA ILE A 138 -0.56 6.26 -6.12
C ILE A 138 0.02 4.85 -5.94
N VAL A 139 -0.28 3.98 -6.89
CA VAL A 139 0.19 2.61 -6.93
C VAL A 139 1.28 2.48 -8.00
N LEU A 140 2.46 2.03 -7.59
CA LEU A 140 3.58 1.78 -8.48
C LEU A 140 3.41 0.40 -9.13
N SER A 141 3.31 0.40 -10.45
CA SER A 141 3.13 -0.83 -11.24
C SER A 141 4.44 -1.57 -11.44
N LYS A 142 4.34 -2.89 -11.57
CA LYS A 142 5.46 -3.73 -12.01
C LYS A 142 5.68 -3.62 -13.52
N ASP A 143 4.60 -3.63 -14.28
CA ASP A 143 4.57 -3.69 -15.75
C ASP A 143 3.18 -3.30 -16.28
N ARG A 144 2.98 -3.43 -17.60
CA ARG A 144 1.70 -3.14 -18.28
C ARG A 144 0.51 -3.98 -17.83
N THR A 145 0.74 -5.13 -17.18
CA THR A 145 -0.33 -6.05 -16.75
C THR A 145 -0.91 -5.67 -15.39
N THR A 146 -0.15 -4.91 -14.60
CA THR A 146 -0.52 -4.53 -13.22
C THR A 146 -1.85 -3.74 -13.15
N PRO A 147 -2.11 -2.74 -14.02
CA PRO A 147 -3.37 -2.01 -13.98
C PRO A 147 -4.60 -2.90 -14.15
N LYS A 148 -4.58 -3.80 -15.13
CA LYS A 148 -5.71 -4.70 -15.39
C LYS A 148 -5.93 -5.68 -14.24
N ALA A 149 -4.86 -6.27 -13.71
CA ALA A 149 -4.95 -7.18 -12.57
C ALA A 149 -5.55 -6.50 -11.33
N LEU A 150 -5.12 -5.27 -11.01
CA LEU A 150 -5.66 -4.52 -9.87
C LEU A 150 -7.11 -4.09 -10.10
N ALA A 151 -7.44 -3.63 -11.31
CA ALA A 151 -8.79 -3.25 -11.69
C ALA A 151 -9.78 -4.43 -11.56
N MET A 152 -9.39 -5.63 -12.02
CA MET A 152 -10.18 -6.85 -11.87
C MET A 152 -10.47 -7.16 -10.40
N LEU A 153 -9.45 -7.13 -9.53
CA LEU A 153 -9.64 -7.37 -8.09
C LEU A 153 -10.58 -6.35 -7.45
N LEU A 154 -10.45 -5.06 -7.79
CA LEU A 154 -11.36 -4.03 -7.29
C LEU A 154 -12.79 -4.29 -7.75
N ASN A 155 -12.99 -4.64 -9.02
CA ASN A 155 -14.31 -4.93 -9.58
C ASN A 155 -14.96 -6.17 -8.92
N GLU A 156 -14.22 -7.27 -8.80
CA GLU A 156 -14.68 -8.52 -8.17
C GLU A 156 -15.08 -8.33 -6.70
N ASN A 157 -14.45 -7.38 -6.00
CA ASN A 157 -14.76 -7.07 -4.60
C ASN A 157 -15.83 -5.98 -4.44
N GLY A 158 -16.59 -5.67 -5.51
CA GLY A 158 -17.70 -4.72 -5.49
C GLY A 158 -17.26 -3.27 -5.45
N ARG A 159 -16.07 -2.95 -5.97
CA ARG A 159 -15.44 -1.62 -5.95
C ARG A 159 -15.06 -1.13 -7.34
N GLY A 160 -15.75 -1.68 -8.34
CA GLY A 160 -15.56 -1.34 -9.75
C GLY A 160 -15.75 0.14 -10.06
N ASP A 161 -16.52 0.87 -9.25
CA ASP A 161 -16.81 2.29 -9.47
C ASP A 161 -15.75 3.23 -8.87
N SER A 162 -14.64 2.69 -8.34
CA SER A 162 -13.48 3.50 -7.93
C SER A 162 -12.89 4.21 -9.15
N GLU A 163 -12.54 5.49 -9.01
CA GLU A 163 -11.84 6.24 -10.07
C GLU A 163 -10.45 5.64 -10.24
N PHE A 164 -10.11 5.31 -11.48
CA PHE A 164 -8.91 4.55 -11.81
C PHE A 164 -8.23 5.18 -13.02
N SER A 165 -7.09 5.82 -12.77
CA SER A 165 -6.31 6.52 -13.78
C SER A 165 -4.96 5.86 -13.94
N VAL A 166 -4.57 5.53 -15.17
CA VAL A 166 -3.23 5.03 -15.49
C VAL A 166 -2.45 6.16 -16.14
N LEU A 167 -1.30 6.47 -15.56
CA LEU A 167 -0.38 7.50 -16.03
C LEU A 167 0.90 6.81 -16.50
N GLU A 168 1.31 7.09 -17.72
CA GLU A 168 2.36 6.38 -18.43
C GLU A 168 3.43 7.36 -18.87
N GLN A 169 4.70 6.93 -18.83
CA GLN A 169 5.83 7.73 -19.33
C GLN A 169 5.82 9.18 -18.81
N LEU A 170 5.48 9.38 -17.53
CA LEU A 170 5.34 10.70 -16.89
C LEU A 170 6.60 11.57 -17.09
N ASP A 171 6.38 12.85 -17.44
CA ASP A 171 7.38 13.85 -17.87
C ASP A 171 8.12 13.53 -19.17
N GLY A 172 7.92 12.35 -19.76
CA GLY A 172 8.53 11.95 -21.02
C GLY A 172 7.79 12.45 -22.26
N PRO A 173 8.41 12.37 -23.45
CA PRO A 173 7.81 12.78 -24.73
C PRO A 173 6.60 11.92 -25.13
N HIS A 174 6.44 10.74 -24.52
CA HIS A 174 5.34 9.82 -24.75
C HIS A 174 4.36 9.77 -23.56
N GLU A 175 4.33 10.81 -22.72
CA GLU A 175 3.42 10.87 -21.57
C GLU A 175 1.97 10.65 -22.02
N ARG A 176 1.29 9.73 -21.35
CA ARG A 176 -0.14 9.49 -21.56
C ARG A 176 -0.86 9.36 -20.23
N ARG A 177 -2.11 9.82 -20.21
CA ARG A 177 -3.01 9.71 -19.07
C ARG A 177 -4.33 9.16 -19.56
N ARG A 178 -4.77 8.06 -18.96
CA ARG A 178 -6.06 7.44 -19.29
C ARG A 178 -6.90 7.30 -18.04
N HIS A 179 -8.10 7.83 -18.13
CA HIS A 179 -9.08 7.86 -17.05
C HIS A 179 -10.17 6.83 -17.28
N GLY A 180 -10.71 6.31 -16.19
CA GLY A 180 -11.89 5.46 -16.20
C GLY A 180 -12.22 5.01 -14.79
N THR A 181 -13.02 3.95 -14.71
CA THR A 181 -13.32 3.24 -13.46
C THR A 181 -12.57 1.92 -13.41
N ALA A 182 -12.38 1.36 -12.21
CA ALA A 182 -11.81 0.03 -12.07
C ALA A 182 -12.61 -1.03 -12.85
N ARG A 183 -13.93 -0.85 -13.00
CA ARG A 183 -14.79 -1.72 -13.81
C ARG A 183 -14.42 -1.65 -15.29
N GLN A 184 -14.28 -0.45 -15.85
CA GLN A 184 -13.89 -0.26 -17.26
C GLN A 184 -12.52 -0.89 -17.53
N TRP A 185 -11.54 -0.63 -16.68
CA TRP A 185 -10.20 -1.23 -16.79
C TRP A 185 -10.20 -2.76 -16.64
N ALA A 186 -11.12 -3.33 -15.86
CA ALA A 186 -11.26 -4.78 -15.72
C ALA A 186 -11.86 -5.43 -16.98
N THR A 187 -12.87 -4.79 -17.58
CA THR A 187 -13.63 -5.35 -18.72
C THR A 187 -12.99 -5.07 -20.07
N GLU A 188 -12.30 -3.95 -20.23
CA GLU A 188 -11.68 -3.58 -21.49
C GLU A 188 -10.44 -4.45 -21.79
N THR A 189 -10.32 -4.89 -23.03
CA THR A 189 -9.10 -5.50 -23.53
C THR A 189 -8.19 -4.39 -24.05
N ARG A 190 -7.32 -3.90 -23.18
CA ARG A 190 -6.30 -2.91 -23.51
C ARG A 190 -4.95 -3.60 -23.70
N SER A 191 -4.39 -3.55 -24.90
CA SER A 191 -3.08 -4.12 -25.24
C SER A 191 -1.97 -3.07 -25.36
N ASP A 192 -2.32 -1.79 -25.36
CA ASP A 192 -1.44 -0.65 -25.63
C ASP A 192 -0.85 0.03 -24.38
N THR A 193 -1.06 -0.56 -23.20
CA THR A 193 -0.49 -0.01 -21.95
C THR A 193 1.03 -0.16 -21.95
N ASP A 194 1.72 0.93 -21.62
CA ASP A 194 3.17 0.98 -21.50
C ASP A 194 3.64 0.27 -20.21
N ASP A 195 4.81 -0.35 -20.24
CA ASP A 195 5.38 -0.99 -19.05
C ASP A 195 5.76 0.04 -17.97
N LEU A 196 6.12 1.26 -18.36
CA LEU A 196 6.39 2.36 -17.45
C LEU A 196 5.10 3.11 -17.14
N ASN A 197 4.36 2.61 -16.16
CA ASN A 197 3.11 3.20 -15.71
C ASN A 197 2.99 3.26 -14.18
N VAL A 198 2.14 4.16 -13.71
CA VAL A 198 1.65 4.24 -12.33
C VAL A 198 0.14 4.39 -12.34
N ILE A 199 -0.51 3.93 -11.27
CA ILE A 199 -1.96 3.95 -11.17
C ILE A 199 -2.37 4.92 -10.07
N ALA A 200 -3.15 5.93 -10.40
CA ALA A 200 -3.80 6.80 -9.43
C ALA A 200 -5.23 6.30 -9.19
N ILE A 201 -5.54 5.97 -7.94
CA ILE A 201 -6.85 5.41 -7.57
C ILE A 201 -7.49 6.31 -6.53
N ARG A 202 -8.74 6.72 -6.78
CA ARG A 202 -9.64 7.18 -5.72
C ARG A 202 -10.60 6.05 -5.41
N TYR A 203 -10.43 5.44 -4.24
CA TYR A 203 -11.21 4.27 -3.89
C TYR A 203 -12.65 4.68 -3.59
N LEU A 204 -13.60 3.90 -4.11
CA LEU A 204 -15.01 4.01 -3.73
C LEU A 204 -15.13 3.89 -2.20
N PRO A 205 -15.66 4.90 -1.49
CA PRO A 205 -15.78 4.85 -0.03
C PRO A 205 -16.63 3.65 0.38
N ASP A 206 -16.15 2.88 1.35
CA ASP A 206 -16.94 1.81 1.93
C ASP A 206 -17.94 2.39 2.94
N GLU A 207 -19.13 2.76 2.45
CA GLU A 207 -20.23 3.27 3.28
C GLU A 207 -20.68 2.29 4.37
N ARG A 208 -20.23 1.03 4.33
CA ARG A 208 -20.44 0.03 5.40
C ARG A 208 -19.84 0.47 6.75
N ALA A 209 -18.93 1.46 6.74
CA ALA A 209 -18.40 2.07 7.95
C ALA A 209 -19.35 3.13 8.57
N SER A 210 -20.36 3.58 7.83
CA SER A 210 -21.40 4.46 8.36
C SER A 210 -22.48 3.62 9.02
N SER A 211 -22.60 3.74 10.35
CA SER A 211 -23.76 3.20 11.05
C SER A 211 -25.00 3.98 10.62
N LEU A 212 -26.00 3.27 10.11
CA LEU A 212 -27.29 3.88 9.81
C LEU A 212 -27.96 4.39 11.10
N PRO A 213 -28.66 5.54 11.05
CA PRO A 213 -29.44 6.04 12.19
C PRO A 213 -30.55 5.05 12.59
N ASP A 214 -31.10 5.19 13.80
CA ASP A 214 -32.04 4.20 14.36
C ASP A 214 -33.34 4.10 13.56
N ASP A 215 -33.81 5.21 12.99
CA ASP A 215 -34.99 5.34 12.13
C ASP A 215 -34.86 4.61 10.78
N ALA A 216 -33.63 4.29 10.36
CA ALA A 216 -33.39 3.46 9.18
C ALA A 216 -33.70 1.97 9.41
N PHE A 217 -33.96 1.56 10.65
CA PHE A 217 -34.30 0.19 11.03
C PHE A 217 -35.78 0.07 11.41
N ALA A 218 -36.46 -0.95 10.89
CA ALA A 218 -37.75 -1.35 11.45
C ALA A 218 -37.51 -1.93 12.85
N HIS A 219 -38.07 -1.29 13.87
CA HIS A 219 -37.93 -1.69 15.26
C HIS A 219 -39.23 -1.43 16.04
N ASP A 220 -39.45 -2.19 17.11
CA ASP A 220 -40.57 -2.06 18.05
C ASP A 220 -40.21 -1.21 19.28
N GLY A 221 -39.08 -0.50 19.22
CA GLY A 221 -38.52 0.28 20.33
C GLY A 221 -37.41 -0.45 21.07
N GLN A 222 -37.19 -1.74 20.79
CA GLN A 222 -36.04 -2.50 21.29
C GLN A 222 -34.97 -2.62 20.20
N ILE A 223 -34.11 -1.62 20.11
CA ILE A 223 -32.94 -1.64 19.23
C ILE A 223 -31.66 -1.41 20.04
N THR A 224 -30.62 -2.18 19.73
CA THR A 224 -29.28 -1.94 20.27
C THR A 224 -28.85 -0.52 19.92
N LYS A 225 -28.48 0.27 20.94
CA LYS A 225 -28.07 1.67 20.79
C LYS A 225 -27.07 1.83 19.63
N HIS A 226 -27.28 2.87 18.83
CA HIS A 226 -26.50 3.16 17.62
C HIS A 226 -24.99 2.95 17.78
N GLY A 227 -24.37 3.51 18.82
CA GLY A 227 -22.93 3.37 19.05
C GLY A 227 -22.46 1.94 19.28
N ILE A 228 -23.24 1.11 19.98
CA ILE A 228 -22.92 -0.32 20.17
C ILE A 228 -23.08 -1.06 18.85
N ARG A 229 -24.15 -0.78 18.10
CA ARG A 229 -24.42 -1.39 16.80
C ARG A 229 -23.32 -1.05 15.77
N ALA A 230 -22.85 0.19 15.75
CA ALA A 230 -21.75 0.65 14.91
C ALA A 230 -20.46 -0.13 15.17
N VAL A 231 -20.07 -0.25 16.44
CA VAL A 231 -18.87 -1.01 16.84
C VAL A 231 -19.02 -2.50 16.54
N THR A 232 -20.20 -3.08 16.80
CA THR A 232 -20.48 -4.49 16.50
C THR A 232 -20.41 -4.77 14.99
N LEU A 233 -20.99 -3.91 14.15
CA LEU A 233 -20.92 -4.06 12.69
C LEU A 233 -19.49 -3.88 12.16
N ALA A 234 -18.75 -2.91 12.69
CA ALA A 234 -17.35 -2.71 12.36
C ALA A 234 -16.49 -3.94 12.70
N ALA A 235 -16.78 -4.59 13.85
CA ALA A 235 -16.11 -5.82 14.27
C ALA A 235 -16.52 -7.04 13.43
N LEU A 236 -17.79 -7.16 13.04
CA LEU A 236 -18.30 -8.28 12.24
C LEU A 236 -17.91 -8.20 10.76
N ALA A 237 -17.69 -7.00 10.20
CA ALA A 237 -17.30 -6.76 8.81
C ALA A 237 -18.06 -7.61 7.76
N PRO A 238 -19.41 -7.60 7.74
CA PRO A 238 -20.20 -8.47 6.88
C PRO A 238 -20.00 -8.16 5.38
N ARG A 239 -20.01 -9.20 4.53
CA ARG A 239 -19.82 -9.09 3.07
C ARG A 239 -21.15 -8.87 2.33
N PRO A 240 -21.15 -8.22 1.15
CA PRO A 240 -22.33 -8.17 0.29
C PRO A 240 -22.77 -9.57 -0.11
N GLY A 241 -24.08 -9.85 -0.10
CA GLY A 241 -24.62 -11.16 -0.47
C GLY A 241 -24.54 -12.24 0.63
N SER A 242 -23.73 -12.04 1.68
CA SER A 242 -23.95 -12.77 2.93
C SER A 242 -25.15 -12.16 3.63
N GLY A 243 -26.34 -12.51 3.16
CA GLY A 243 -27.52 -12.45 3.99
C GLY A 243 -27.23 -13.33 5.19
N CYS A 244 -26.75 -12.75 6.29
CA CYS A 244 -26.73 -13.43 7.56
C CYS A 244 -28.18 -13.53 8.02
N GLY A 245 -28.94 -14.41 7.38
CA GLY A 245 -30.01 -15.11 8.06
C GLY A 245 -29.29 -15.88 9.16
N THR A 246 -29.31 -15.36 10.37
CA THR A 246 -28.82 -16.09 11.54
C THR A 246 -29.72 -17.30 11.75
N SER A 247 -29.44 -18.39 11.04
CA SER A 247 -29.76 -19.75 11.46
C SER A 247 -28.52 -20.38 12.10
N ALA A 248 -27.82 -19.61 12.92
CA ALA A 248 -26.98 -20.19 13.97
C ALA A 248 -27.91 -20.47 15.15
N ARG A 249 -28.42 -21.71 15.25
CA ARG A 249 -28.94 -22.24 16.51
C ARG A 249 -27.77 -22.29 17.50
N ALA A 250 -27.50 -21.17 18.16
CA ALA A 250 -26.92 -21.22 19.49
C ALA A 250 -27.98 -21.85 20.40
N ARG A 251 -27.75 -23.07 20.87
CA ARG A 251 -28.45 -23.57 22.07
C ARG A 251 -27.95 -22.73 23.24
N ALA A 252 -28.63 -21.62 23.51
CA ALA A 252 -28.66 -21.03 24.84
C ALA A 252 -29.86 -21.64 25.57
N ALA A 253 -29.61 -22.19 26.75
CA ALA A 253 -30.66 -22.54 27.67
C ALA A 253 -31.39 -21.24 28.10
N SER A 254 -32.72 -21.26 27.94
CA SER A 254 -33.73 -20.38 28.55
C SER A 254 -33.89 -18.94 28.03
N PRO A 255 -35.11 -18.36 28.12
CA PRO A 255 -35.73 -17.69 26.99
C PRO A 255 -35.72 -16.17 27.10
N SER A 256 -35.31 -15.49 26.02
CA SER A 256 -35.85 -14.18 25.66
C SER A 256 -35.70 -13.98 24.16
N SER A 257 -36.86 -13.82 23.53
CA SER A 257 -37.19 -13.55 22.13
C SER A 257 -36.17 -12.73 21.35
N GLY A 258 -35.60 -13.31 20.28
CA GLY A 258 -34.85 -12.59 19.25
C GLY A 258 -35.63 -12.58 17.94
N VAL A 259 -36.05 -11.39 17.47
CA VAL A 259 -36.73 -11.20 16.19
C VAL A 259 -35.73 -10.77 15.12
N ALA A 260 -35.83 -11.39 13.94
CA ALA A 260 -35.00 -11.11 12.78
C ALA A 260 -35.43 -9.82 12.07
N ALA A 261 -34.48 -8.91 11.82
CA ALA A 261 -34.71 -7.72 10.99
C ALA A 261 -34.47 -8.04 9.50
N ARG A 262 -35.51 -7.87 8.68
CA ARG A 262 -35.36 -7.79 7.21
C ARG A 262 -35.35 -6.32 6.79
N ARG A 263 -34.52 -6.01 5.80
CA ARG A 263 -34.54 -4.74 5.07
C ARG A 263 -35.93 -4.56 4.43
N ALA A 264 -36.61 -3.46 4.73
CA ALA A 264 -37.78 -3.05 3.95
C ALA A 264 -37.30 -2.63 2.56
N ALA A 265 -37.69 -3.39 1.54
CA ALA A 265 -37.51 -2.97 0.14
C ALA A 265 -38.52 -1.85 -0.17
N PRO A 266 -38.15 -0.82 -0.95
CA PRO A 266 -39.13 0.11 -1.49
C PRO A 266 -40.05 -0.66 -2.44
N ARG A 267 -41.35 -0.70 -2.10
CA ARG A 267 -42.41 -1.21 -2.99
C ARG A 267 -42.47 -0.33 -4.24
N TRP A 268 -41.97 -0.85 -5.36
CA TRP A 268 -42.53 -0.51 -6.66
C TRP A 268 -43.82 -1.32 -6.84
N ARG A 269 -44.94 -0.62 -7.00
CA ARG A 269 -46.26 -1.21 -7.28
C ARG A 269 -46.59 -0.95 -8.74
N SER A 270 -46.86 -2.01 -9.50
CA SER A 270 -47.67 -2.15 -10.75
C SER A 270 -47.32 -3.55 -11.30
N ASN A 271 -48.18 -4.52 -11.64
CA ASN A 271 -49.62 -4.59 -11.86
C ASN A 271 -50.10 -6.05 -11.62
N ALA A 272 -51.42 -6.19 -11.50
CA ALA A 272 -52.18 -7.42 -11.30
C ALA A 272 -52.02 -8.49 -12.41
N THR A 273 -52.14 -9.77 -12.04
CA THR A 273 -53.18 -10.71 -12.55
C THR A 273 -53.20 -12.02 -11.74
N ASN A 274 -54.40 -12.61 -11.68
CA ASN A 274 -54.85 -13.74 -10.84
C ASN A 274 -54.22 -15.11 -11.15
N GLY A 275 -54.30 -16.04 -10.18
CA GLY A 275 -54.16 -17.49 -10.41
C GLY A 275 -54.12 -18.32 -9.12
N ALA A 276 -55.10 -19.21 -8.94
CA ALA A 276 -55.48 -19.95 -7.74
C ALA A 276 -54.69 -21.26 -7.43
N GLY A 277 -54.87 -21.76 -6.19
CA GLY A 277 -54.72 -23.18 -5.74
C GLY A 277 -53.29 -23.62 -5.33
N ALA A 278 -53.02 -24.52 -4.38
CA ALA A 278 -53.80 -25.37 -3.49
C ALA A 278 -52.88 -26.04 -2.42
N THR A 279 -53.36 -26.14 -1.16
CA THR A 279 -53.34 -27.25 -0.17
C THR A 279 -52.10 -28.13 0.18
N SER A 280 -51.70 -28.07 1.47
CA SER A 280 -51.59 -29.13 2.53
C SER A 280 -50.51 -30.23 2.62
N SER A 281 -50.16 -30.52 3.90
CA SER A 281 -49.56 -31.73 4.54
C SER A 281 -48.03 -31.87 4.51
N GLY A 282 -47.28 -32.35 5.53
CA GLY A 282 -47.50 -32.93 6.86
C GLY A 282 -46.11 -33.42 7.40
N THR A 283 -45.86 -33.42 8.72
CA THR A 283 -44.59 -33.86 9.38
C THR A 283 -44.74 -35.28 9.98
N PRO A 284 -43.65 -36.05 10.25
CA PRO A 284 -43.08 -36.09 11.62
C PRO A 284 -41.53 -36.35 11.72
N PRO A 285 -40.89 -36.28 12.92
CA PRO A 285 -39.43 -36.31 13.09
C PRO A 285 -38.86 -37.63 13.68
N PRO A 286 -37.53 -37.87 13.65
CA PRO A 286 -36.92 -38.95 14.42
C PRO A 286 -36.14 -38.51 15.68
N SER A 287 -35.87 -39.54 16.48
CA SER A 287 -35.44 -39.69 17.87
C SER A 287 -34.06 -39.12 18.28
N ALA A 288 -33.94 -38.82 19.58
CA ALA A 288 -32.71 -38.41 20.25
C ALA A 288 -31.97 -39.62 20.87
N SER A 289 -30.65 -39.67 20.71
CA SER A 289 -29.75 -40.50 21.51
C SER A 289 -28.71 -39.61 22.21
N THR A 290 -28.53 -39.86 23.50
CA THR A 290 -27.69 -39.07 24.40
C THR A 290 -26.29 -39.69 24.46
N SER A 291 -25.25 -38.89 24.21
CA SER A 291 -23.86 -39.27 24.48
C SER A 291 -23.16 -38.10 25.18
N THR A 292 -22.67 -38.40 26.38
CA THR A 292 -22.06 -37.48 27.32
C THR A 292 -20.57 -37.34 27.00
N CYS A 293 -20.07 -36.12 26.79
CA CYS A 293 -18.63 -35.83 26.78
C CYS A 293 -18.35 -34.53 27.56
N VAL A 294 -17.53 -34.66 28.59
CA VAL A 294 -17.11 -33.63 29.54
C VAL A 294 -16.11 -32.65 28.89
N PRO A 295 -16.24 -31.32 29.03
CA PRO A 295 -15.20 -30.39 28.59
C PRO A 295 -14.21 -30.03 29.71
N LYS A 296 -12.92 -30.15 29.40
CA LYS A 296 -11.78 -29.62 30.17
C LYS A 296 -11.75 -28.09 30.14
N ARG A 297 -11.52 -27.46 31.29
CA ARG A 297 -11.29 -26.01 31.49
C ARG A 297 -10.03 -25.50 30.75
N PRO A 298 -10.04 -24.25 30.23
CA PRO A 298 -8.81 -23.52 29.96
C PRO A 298 -8.45 -22.53 31.08
N ALA A 299 -7.15 -22.31 31.24
CA ALA A 299 -6.51 -21.47 32.24
C ALA A 299 -6.60 -19.97 31.92
N SER A 300 -6.59 -19.17 32.99
CA SER A 300 -6.74 -17.72 33.07
C SER A 300 -5.62 -16.91 32.39
N SER A 301 -5.98 -15.82 31.70
CA SER A 301 -5.06 -14.75 31.31
C SER A 301 -5.25 -13.49 32.18
N ARG A 302 -4.13 -12.92 32.63
CA ARG A 302 -4.02 -11.67 33.42
C ARG A 302 -4.12 -10.44 32.50
N ALA A 303 -4.84 -9.42 32.96
CA ALA A 303 -4.93 -8.09 32.34
C ALA A 303 -3.73 -7.19 32.73
N PRO A 304 -3.37 -6.16 31.94
CA PRO A 304 -2.58 -5.04 32.41
C PRO A 304 -3.41 -3.77 32.61
N GLN A 305 -3.01 -3.04 33.65
CA GLN A 305 -3.62 -1.85 34.21
C GLN A 305 -3.37 -0.57 33.38
N ARG A 306 -4.33 0.34 33.48
CA ARG A 306 -4.29 1.73 33.01
C ARG A 306 -3.34 2.58 33.87
N ARG A 307 -2.59 3.49 33.24
CA ARG A 307 -2.31 4.86 33.76
C ARG A 307 -2.19 5.87 32.59
N ARG A 308 -2.88 7.00 32.73
CA ARG A 308 -2.65 8.33 32.11
C ARG A 308 -2.24 9.29 33.27
N PRO A 309 -1.91 10.60 33.11
CA PRO A 309 -1.91 11.48 31.92
C PRO A 309 -0.71 12.46 31.77
N PHE A 310 -0.76 13.25 30.68
CA PHE A 310 -0.40 14.68 30.53
C PHE A 310 1.08 15.14 30.39
N PHE A 311 1.38 15.85 29.29
CA PHE A 311 1.77 17.28 29.32
C PHE A 311 1.62 17.95 27.93
N SER A 312 1.25 19.23 27.96
CA SER A 312 1.04 20.16 26.86
C SER A 312 2.07 21.30 26.92
N ALA A 313 2.60 21.74 25.77
CA ALA A 313 3.13 23.08 25.48
C ALA A 313 3.51 23.07 23.98
N GLY A 314 3.17 24.02 23.10
CA GLY A 314 2.96 25.46 23.28
C GLY A 314 4.14 26.22 22.68
N THR A 315 4.06 26.58 21.40
CA THR A 315 5.03 27.40 20.64
C THR A 315 4.69 28.89 20.71
N ASP A 316 5.70 29.77 20.88
CA ASP A 316 5.93 30.95 20.00
C ASP A 316 7.33 31.58 20.26
N PRO A 317 8.00 32.22 19.27
CA PRO A 317 9.39 32.70 19.33
C PRO A 317 9.50 34.23 19.46
N THR A 318 10.65 34.76 19.96
CA THR A 318 11.23 36.05 19.51
C THR A 318 12.58 36.38 20.19
N ARG A 319 13.56 36.76 19.32
CA ARG A 319 14.76 37.63 19.50
C ARG A 319 16.15 37.07 19.97
N PRO A 320 17.25 37.33 19.21
CA PRO A 320 18.68 37.19 19.60
C PRO A 320 19.30 38.59 19.94
N PRO A 321 20.63 38.85 20.13
CA PRO A 321 21.84 38.02 19.96
C PRO A 321 22.96 38.13 21.05
N GLY A 322 24.06 37.36 20.93
CA GLY A 322 25.33 37.60 21.65
C GLY A 322 26.44 36.60 21.29
N ARG A 323 27.60 37.09 20.82
CA ARG A 323 28.77 36.32 20.33
C ARG A 323 29.97 36.39 21.31
N LEU A 324 30.63 35.23 21.49
CA LEU A 324 32.09 34.93 21.63
C LEU A 324 32.86 35.35 22.91
N PRO A 325 34.07 34.79 23.21
CA PRO A 325 34.79 33.59 22.70
C PRO A 325 35.48 32.70 23.79
N GLY A 326 36.13 31.58 23.40
CA GLY A 326 37.40 31.10 24.02
C GLY A 326 37.45 29.70 24.69
N GLN A 327 38.24 28.80 24.10
CA GLN A 327 38.70 27.44 24.52
C GLN A 327 39.70 27.44 25.72
N PRO A 328 40.29 26.32 26.28
CA PRO A 328 40.51 24.96 25.70
C PRO A 328 40.44 23.69 26.62
N ALA A 329 40.53 22.54 25.93
CA ALA A 329 41.09 21.20 26.24
C ALA A 329 41.20 20.61 27.67
N GLY A 330 40.74 19.35 27.84
CA GLY A 330 41.01 18.51 29.02
C GLY A 330 40.72 17.01 28.83
N GLN A 331 41.79 16.26 28.55
CA GLN A 331 42.14 14.84 28.67
C GLN A 331 41.14 13.78 29.28
N ARG A 332 41.13 12.61 28.60
CA ARG A 332 40.73 11.24 29.04
C ARG A 332 41.65 10.69 30.15
N PRO A 333 41.29 9.69 31.00
CA PRO A 333 41.30 8.24 30.65
C PRO A 333 40.33 7.35 31.52
N PRO A 334 40.49 6.00 31.64
CA PRO A 334 40.09 4.98 30.66
C PRO A 334 39.13 3.89 31.21
N GLY A 335 38.56 3.10 30.29
CA GLY A 335 38.38 1.64 30.46
C GLY A 335 37.13 1.10 31.15
N ARG A 336 36.22 0.48 30.37
CA ARG A 336 35.58 -0.80 30.75
C ARG A 336 35.03 -1.54 29.54
N GLN A 337 35.65 -2.69 29.25
CA GLN A 337 35.16 -3.72 28.35
C GLN A 337 33.93 -4.42 28.96
N ARG A 338 32.85 -4.56 28.17
CA ARG A 338 31.84 -5.63 28.22
C ARG A 338 31.37 -5.78 26.78
N GLY A 339 31.53 -6.91 26.10
CA GLY A 339 31.00 -8.22 26.45
C GLY A 339 29.92 -8.54 25.41
N HIS A 340 30.27 -9.40 24.45
CA HIS A 340 29.44 -9.81 23.32
C HIS A 340 28.09 -10.40 23.77
N HIS A 341 26.99 -9.94 23.17
CA HIS A 341 25.82 -10.78 22.92
C HIS A 341 25.28 -10.54 21.51
N ARG A 342 25.57 -11.50 20.62
CA ARG A 342 24.88 -11.70 19.36
C ARG A 342 23.46 -12.19 19.68
N ILE A 343 22.45 -11.38 19.37
CA ILE A 343 21.08 -11.85 19.24
C ILE A 343 20.87 -12.13 17.76
N GLY A 344 20.77 -13.42 17.42
CA GLY A 344 20.47 -13.89 16.08
C GLY A 344 19.04 -13.51 15.70
N ILE A 345 18.90 -12.82 14.57
CA ILE A 345 17.62 -12.58 13.90
C ILE A 345 17.47 -13.66 12.82
N PRO A 346 16.34 -14.39 12.77
CA PRO A 346 16.12 -15.41 11.75
C PRO A 346 15.97 -14.74 10.38
N THR A 347 16.80 -15.17 9.44
CA THR A 347 16.73 -14.84 8.02
C THR A 347 15.52 -15.53 7.38
N CYS A 348 14.52 -14.76 6.97
CA CYS A 348 13.56 -15.22 5.95
C CYS A 348 14.15 -14.97 4.56
N PRO A 349 14.28 -15.99 3.69
CA PRO A 349 14.71 -15.80 2.32
C PRO A 349 13.52 -15.30 1.49
N GLY A 350 13.50 -14.00 1.19
CA GLY A 350 12.65 -13.44 0.15
C GLY A 350 13.49 -13.28 -1.12
N GLU A 351 13.26 -14.13 -2.10
CA GLU A 351 13.81 -14.01 -3.46
C GLU A 351 13.32 -12.69 -4.09
N PHE A 352 14.24 -11.83 -4.50
CA PHE A 352 13.96 -10.57 -5.19
C PHE A 352 14.43 -10.67 -6.64
N ALA A 353 13.46 -10.73 -7.56
CA ALA A 353 13.59 -10.51 -8.99
C ALA A 353 12.23 -9.95 -9.47
N ILE A 354 12.09 -8.99 -10.38
CA ILE A 354 12.76 -8.74 -11.66
C ILE A 354 12.54 -7.24 -11.97
N TRP A 355 13.61 -6.53 -12.34
CA TRP A 355 13.54 -5.22 -13.00
C TRP A 355 13.75 -5.48 -14.50
N ARG A 356 12.77 -5.18 -15.33
CA ARG A 356 12.90 -5.15 -16.80
C ARG A 356 13.01 -3.71 -17.27
#